data_AF-A0A7Y5DKW0-F1
#
_entry.id   AF-A0A7Y5DKW0-F1
#
_cell.length_a   1.000
_cell.length_b   1.000
_cell.length_c   1.000
_cell.angle_alpha   90.00
_cell.angle_beta   90.00
_cell.angle_gamma   90.00
#
_symmetry.space_group_name_H-M   'P 1'
#
loop_
_entity.id
_entity.type
_entity.pdbx_description
1 polymer ?
#
loop_
_entity_poly.entity_id
_entity_poly.type
_entity_poly.pdbx_seq_one_letter_code
_entity_poly.pdbx_strand_id
1 'polypeptide(L)'
;MLCGFAVLAAATFSAPQAASAQPNIALDSAVFIERTTATRGRVLEPARQFSRGDRVVYVVSWYKLGGTGGFVVTNPLPRAVTYQGSAFDDEDVSIDGGRTWGKLAAMRVGTRIATPEDVTHVRWRVAPALAARGSGQIAYSAIVR
;
A
#
# COMPACT_ATOMS: atom_id res chain seq x y z
N MET A 1 31.42 -54.07 42.87
CA MET A 1 30.62 -53.08 43.63
C MET A 1 30.48 -51.86 42.72
N LEU A 2 29.40 -51.80 41.95
CA LEU A 2 29.07 -50.69 41.03
C LEU A 2 28.50 -49.51 41.85
N CYS A 3 28.89 -48.27 41.54
CA CYS A 3 28.14 -47.07 41.91
C CYS A 3 28.00 -46.18 40.68
N GLY A 4 26.75 -45.86 40.35
CA GLY A 4 26.31 -45.37 39.05
C GLY A 4 26.38 -43.86 38.87
N PHE A 5 26.52 -43.46 37.61
CA PHE A 5 26.39 -42.10 37.11
C PHE A 5 24.90 -41.71 37.07
N ALA A 6 24.53 -40.60 37.74
CA ALA A 6 23.20 -40.00 37.61
C ALA A 6 23.23 -38.94 36.51
N VAL A 7 22.55 -39.20 35.39
CA VAL A 7 22.33 -38.22 34.31
C VAL A 7 20.98 -37.54 34.55
N LEU A 8 21.01 -36.22 34.78
CA LEU A 8 19.83 -35.38 34.94
C LEU A 8 19.35 -34.94 33.55
N ALA A 9 18.22 -35.47 33.08
CA ALA A 9 17.63 -35.09 31.80
C ALA A 9 16.82 -33.79 31.94
N ALA A 10 17.26 -32.72 31.27
CA ALA A 10 16.51 -31.47 31.17
C ALA A 10 15.49 -31.55 30.02
N ALA A 11 14.20 -31.50 30.36
CA ALA A 11 13.12 -31.45 29.36
C ALA A 11 12.90 -29.99 28.89
N THR A 12 13.23 -29.71 27.63
CA THR A 12 12.88 -28.44 26.98
C THR A 12 11.41 -28.46 26.55
N PHE A 13 10.57 -27.66 27.18
CA PHE A 13 9.20 -27.41 26.74
C PHE A 13 9.20 -26.49 25.52
N SER A 14 8.95 -27.06 24.34
CA SER A 14 8.63 -26.30 23.13
C SER A 14 7.15 -25.93 23.16
N ALA A 15 6.82 -24.69 23.56
CA ALA A 15 5.46 -24.18 23.43
C ALA A 15 5.10 -24.00 21.94
N PRO A 16 3.92 -24.44 21.48
CA PRO A 16 3.51 -24.21 20.09
C PRO A 16 3.26 -22.71 19.88
N GLN A 17 4.05 -22.07 19.03
CA GLN A 17 3.69 -20.75 18.50
C GLN A 17 2.42 -20.90 17.66
N ALA A 18 1.33 -20.27 18.12
CA ALA A 18 0.13 -20.09 17.30
C ALA A 18 0.51 -19.26 16.06
N ALA A 19 0.60 -19.92 14.91
CA ALA A 19 0.77 -19.24 13.63
C ALA A 19 -0.54 -18.48 13.32
N SER A 20 -0.56 -17.17 13.56
CA SER A 20 -1.66 -16.32 13.11
C SER A 20 -1.70 -16.36 11.59
N ALA A 21 -2.78 -16.90 11.02
CA ALA A 21 -2.97 -16.93 9.57
C ALA A 21 -2.94 -15.49 9.03
N GLN A 22 -1.93 -15.18 8.22
CA GLN A 22 -1.81 -13.88 7.57
C GLN A 22 -3.09 -13.56 6.77
N PRO A 23 -3.49 -12.28 6.66
CA PRO A 23 -4.66 -11.91 5.91
C PRO A 23 -4.49 -12.29 4.43
N ASN A 24 -5.47 -13.00 3.89
CA ASN A 24 -5.53 -13.35 2.48
C ASN A 24 -6.35 -12.29 1.74
N ILE A 25 -5.70 -11.51 0.86
CA ILE A 25 -6.27 -10.33 0.21
C ILE A 25 -6.20 -10.49 -1.32
N ALA A 26 -7.34 -10.34 -2.00
CA ALA A 26 -7.39 -10.12 -3.44
C ALA A 26 -7.41 -8.62 -3.74
N LEU A 27 -6.70 -8.22 -4.80
CA LEU A 27 -6.63 -6.83 -5.28
C LEU A 27 -7.14 -6.76 -6.72
N ASP A 28 -7.91 -5.72 -7.01
CA ASP A 28 -8.32 -5.34 -8.36
C ASP A 28 -7.99 -3.85 -8.57
N SER A 29 -7.54 -3.48 -9.76
CA SER A 29 -7.04 -2.12 -10.05
C SER A 29 -7.57 -1.59 -11.36
N ALA A 30 -8.10 -0.38 -11.31
CA ALA A 30 -8.60 0.34 -12.47
C ALA A 30 -8.01 1.76 -12.52
N VAL A 31 -7.91 2.31 -13.74
CA VAL A 31 -7.41 3.67 -13.98
C VAL A 31 -8.42 4.44 -14.80
N PHE A 32 -8.74 5.64 -14.34
CA PHE A 32 -9.71 6.53 -14.97
C PHE A 32 -9.05 7.87 -15.29
N ILE A 33 -9.57 8.57 -16.30
CA ILE A 33 -9.23 9.97 -16.53
C ILE A 33 -10.29 10.83 -15.86
N GLU A 34 -9.85 11.84 -15.11
CA GLU A 34 -10.71 12.87 -14.55
C GLU A 34 -10.89 13.97 -15.61
N ARG A 35 -12.13 14.14 -16.09
CA ARG A 35 -12.51 15.28 -16.94
C ARG A 35 -13.30 16.30 -16.15
N THR A 36 -13.04 17.58 -16.41
CA THR A 36 -13.91 18.66 -15.92
C THR A 36 -14.98 18.91 -16.97
N THR A 37 -16.24 18.81 -16.56
CA THR A 37 -17.40 19.15 -17.40
C THR A 37 -18.05 20.41 -16.87
N ALA A 38 -18.45 21.31 -17.76
CA ALA A 38 -19.08 22.59 -17.39
C ALA A 38 -20.38 22.40 -16.60
N THR A 39 -21.07 21.27 -16.78
CA THR A 39 -22.40 21.00 -16.21
C THR A 39 -22.41 20.07 -15.01
N ARG A 40 -21.38 19.23 -14.82
CA ARG A 40 -21.41 18.15 -13.83
C ARG A 40 -20.19 18.13 -12.88
N GLY A 41 -19.28 19.09 -13.03
CA GLY A 41 -18.02 19.11 -12.28
C GLY A 41 -17.05 18.05 -12.79
N ARG A 42 -16.25 17.46 -11.89
CA ARG A 42 -15.27 16.42 -12.21
C ARG A 42 -15.94 15.06 -12.37
N VAL A 43 -15.68 14.39 -13.50
CA VAL A 43 -16.24 13.08 -13.84
C VAL A 43 -15.08 12.12 -14.15
N LEU A 44 -15.19 10.88 -13.68
CA LEU A 44 -14.26 9.81 -14.00
C LEU A 44 -14.75 9.03 -15.22
N GLU A 45 -13.89 8.90 -16.22
CA GLU A 45 -14.17 8.15 -17.45
C GLU A 45 -13.12 7.04 -17.63
N PRO A 46 -13.51 5.83 -18.05
CA PRO A 46 -12.55 4.81 -18.45
C PRO A 46 -11.64 5.34 -19.57
N ALA A 47 -10.33 5.24 -19.37
CA ALA A 47 -9.37 5.72 -20.35
C ALA A 47 -9.30 4.75 -21.54
N ARG A 48 -9.51 5.25 -22.77
CA ARG A 48 -9.19 4.52 -24.00
C ARG A 48 -7.75 4.76 -24.45
N GLN A 49 -7.22 5.93 -24.12
CA GLN A 49 -5.86 6.39 -24.39
C GLN A 49 -5.50 7.47 -23.36
N PHE A 50 -4.22 7.61 -23.04
CA PHE A 50 -3.70 8.64 -22.12
C PHE A 50 -2.91 9.68 -22.91
N SER A 51 -3.12 10.96 -22.59
CA SER A 51 -2.40 12.10 -23.16
C SER A 51 -1.59 12.80 -22.08
N ARG A 52 -0.47 13.43 -22.46
CA ARG A 52 0.30 14.31 -21.58
C ARG A 52 -0.62 15.36 -20.96
N GLY A 53 -0.53 15.54 -19.64
CA GLY A 53 -1.33 16.47 -18.86
C GLY A 53 -2.65 15.89 -18.35
N ASP A 54 -3.07 14.70 -18.79
CA ASP A 54 -4.28 14.07 -18.27
C ASP A 54 -4.13 13.82 -16.76
N ARG A 55 -5.16 14.24 -16.00
CA ARG A 55 -5.29 13.83 -14.61
C ARG A 55 -5.94 12.47 -14.56
N VAL A 56 -5.22 11.50 -14.02
CA VAL A 56 -5.69 10.13 -13.87
C VAL A 56 -5.96 9.82 -12.41
N VAL A 57 -6.95 8.97 -12.17
CA VAL A 57 -7.28 8.43 -10.85
C VAL A 57 -7.16 6.92 -10.91
N TYR A 58 -6.26 6.40 -10.08
CA TYR A 58 -6.08 4.98 -9.85
C TYR A 58 -6.99 4.58 -8.69
N VAL A 59 -7.79 3.54 -8.90
CA VAL A 59 -8.64 2.93 -7.88
C VAL A 59 -8.16 1.50 -7.64
N VAL A 60 -7.80 1.19 -6.41
CA VAL A 60 -7.41 -0.15 -5.97
C VAL A 60 -8.51 -0.67 -5.04
N SER A 61 -9.26 -1.64 -5.52
CA SER A 61 -10.23 -2.39 -4.72
C SER A 61 -9.53 -3.55 -4.04
N TRP A 62 -9.85 -3.79 -2.77
CA TRP A 62 -9.34 -4.93 -2.03
C TRP A 62 -10.47 -5.74 -1.41
N TYR A 63 -10.28 -7.05 -1.35
CA TYR A 63 -11.23 -8.01 -0.82
C TYR A 63 -10.50 -8.98 0.11
N LYS A 64 -10.96 -9.08 1.35
CA LYS A 64 -10.43 -10.02 2.33
C LYS A 64 -11.11 -11.37 2.15
N LEU A 65 -10.34 -12.34 1.68
CA LEU A 65 -10.78 -13.71 1.43
C LEU A 65 -10.64 -14.60 2.67
N GLY A 66 -9.82 -14.18 3.65
CA GLY A 66 -9.61 -14.93 4.88
C GLY A 66 -8.52 -14.33 5.78
N GLY A 67 -8.19 -15.04 6.86
CA GLY A 67 -7.17 -14.64 7.83
C GLY A 67 -7.61 -13.52 8.79
N THR A 68 -6.71 -13.11 9.68
CA THR A 68 -6.96 -12.06 10.68
C THR A 68 -5.92 -10.94 10.57
N GLY A 69 -6.17 -9.80 11.24
CA GLY A 69 -5.27 -8.66 11.21
C GLY A 69 -5.48 -7.70 10.04
N GLY A 70 -4.62 -6.70 9.98
CA GLY A 70 -4.54 -5.68 8.94
C GLY A 70 -3.44 -6.00 7.94
N PHE A 71 -3.35 -5.21 6.88
CA PHE A 71 -2.41 -5.44 5.79
C PHE A 71 -1.92 -4.12 5.19
N VAL A 72 -0.96 -4.23 4.28
CA VAL A 72 -0.35 -3.09 3.60
C VAL A 72 -0.56 -3.24 2.11
N VAL A 73 -1.05 -2.19 1.47
CA VAL A 73 -1.14 -2.10 0.01
C VAL A 73 0.00 -1.22 -0.45
N THR A 74 0.84 -1.72 -1.35
CA THR A 74 1.93 -0.97 -1.97
C THR A 74 1.73 -0.93 -3.46
N ASN A 75 1.78 0.26 -4.07
CA ASN A 75 1.62 0.43 -5.51
C ASN A 75 2.81 1.19 -6.09
N PRO A 76 3.60 0.59 -7.01
CA PRO A 76 4.62 1.31 -7.77
C PRO A 76 3.97 2.35 -8.69
N LEU A 77 4.53 3.55 -8.70
CA LEU A 77 4.06 4.62 -9.57
C LEU A 77 4.70 4.47 -10.97
N PRO A 78 3.92 4.44 -12.05
CA PRO A 78 4.48 4.42 -13.40
C PRO A 78 5.36 5.64 -13.68
N ARG A 79 6.50 5.45 -14.35
CA ARG A 79 7.41 6.56 -14.70
C ARG A 79 6.78 7.60 -15.64
N ALA A 80 5.70 7.26 -16.31
CA ALA A 80 4.96 8.17 -17.18
C ALA A 80 4.00 9.11 -16.42
N VAL A 81 3.89 9.00 -15.08
CA VAL A 81 2.96 9.84 -14.30
C VAL A 81 3.63 10.47 -13.08
N THR A 82 3.23 11.69 -12.74
CA THR A 82 3.63 12.42 -11.53
C THR A 82 2.54 12.29 -10.47
N TYR A 83 2.89 11.87 -9.26
CA TYR A 83 1.94 11.74 -8.15
C TYR A 83 1.24 13.07 -7.83
N GLN A 84 -0.01 13.03 -7.38
CA GLN A 84 -0.77 14.24 -7.02
C GLN A 84 -1.43 14.17 -5.63
N GLY A 85 -1.45 13.01 -4.98
CA GLY A 85 -2.14 12.84 -3.70
C GLY A 85 -3.12 11.67 -3.72
N SER A 86 -3.50 11.21 -2.53
CA SER A 86 -4.49 10.17 -2.30
C SER A 86 -5.78 10.75 -1.73
N ALA A 87 -6.87 9.97 -1.77
CA ALA A 87 -8.17 10.49 -1.38
C ALA A 87 -8.30 10.88 0.10
N PHE A 88 -7.49 10.28 0.98
CA PHE A 88 -7.59 10.47 2.44
C PHE A 88 -6.29 10.96 3.10
N ASP A 89 -5.26 11.31 2.32
CA ASP A 89 -3.94 11.79 2.78
C ASP A 89 -3.26 10.93 3.88
N ASP A 90 -3.64 9.66 4.01
CA ASP A 90 -3.16 8.70 5.01
C ASP A 90 -2.02 7.82 4.51
N GLU A 91 -1.61 8.00 3.26
CA GLU A 91 -0.54 7.26 2.60
C GLU A 91 0.86 7.63 3.11
N ASP A 92 1.77 6.66 3.01
CA ASP A 92 3.19 6.92 2.93
C ASP A 92 3.63 6.83 1.46
N VAL A 93 4.61 7.63 1.08
CA VAL A 93 5.28 7.52 -0.23
C VAL A 93 6.71 7.00 -0.05
N SER A 94 7.28 6.52 -1.13
CA SER A 94 8.71 6.21 -1.23
C SER A 94 9.31 6.92 -2.44
N ILE A 95 10.51 7.47 -2.27
CA ILE A 95 11.30 8.13 -3.33
C ILE A 95 12.51 7.29 -3.79
N ASP A 96 12.69 6.10 -3.21
CA ASP A 96 13.89 5.27 -3.38
C ASP A 96 13.57 3.83 -3.77
N GLY A 97 12.45 3.62 -4.47
CA GLY A 97 12.05 2.30 -4.97
C GLY A 97 11.41 1.40 -3.92
N GLY A 98 10.81 1.98 -2.88
CA GLY A 98 10.09 1.25 -1.83
C GLY A 98 10.96 0.83 -0.65
N ARG A 99 12.18 1.37 -0.50
CA ARG A 99 13.10 1.03 0.60
C ARG A 99 12.77 1.82 1.85
N THR A 100 12.52 3.12 1.70
CA THR A 100 12.09 4.01 2.78
C THR A 100 10.71 4.57 2.52
N TRP A 101 10.02 4.95 3.60
CA TRP A 101 8.61 5.31 3.57
C TRP A 101 8.27 6.38 4.59
N GLY A 102 7.34 7.26 4.23
CA GLY A 102 6.84 8.32 5.09
C GLY A 102 6.08 9.37 4.30
N LYS A 103 5.69 10.46 4.97
CA LYS A 103 5.00 11.57 4.32
C LYS A 103 5.91 12.31 3.34
N LEU A 104 5.39 12.66 2.17
CA LEU A 104 6.17 13.33 1.11
C LEU A 104 6.87 14.60 1.62
N ALA A 105 6.18 15.40 2.44
CA ALA A 105 6.71 16.62 3.03
C ALA A 105 7.95 16.40 3.94
N ALA A 106 8.15 15.18 4.44
CA ALA A 106 9.30 14.82 5.27
C ALA A 106 10.45 14.17 4.47
N MET A 107 10.22 13.84 3.18
CA MET A 107 11.20 13.18 2.33
C MET A 107 12.20 14.17 1.74
N ARG A 108 13.44 13.71 1.53
CA ARG A 108 14.53 14.54 0.98
C ARG A 108 15.27 13.84 -0.14
N VAL A 109 15.64 14.61 -1.17
CA VAL A 109 16.57 14.19 -2.22
C VAL A 109 17.86 15.00 -2.01
N GLY A 110 18.87 14.37 -1.42
CA GLY A 110 20.06 15.09 -0.96
C GLY A 110 19.67 16.19 0.04
N THR A 111 19.96 17.45 -0.29
CA THR A 111 19.66 18.60 0.57
C THR A 111 18.29 19.23 0.34
N ARG A 112 17.57 18.91 -0.74
CA ARG A 112 16.25 19.48 -1.05
C ARG A 112 15.09 18.62 -0.53
N ILE A 113 13.94 19.25 -0.27
CA ILE A 113 12.68 18.54 -0.04
C ILE A 113 12.29 17.78 -1.31
N ALA A 114 11.75 16.58 -1.14
CA ALA A 114 11.22 15.79 -2.23
C ALA A 114 9.92 16.41 -2.78
N THR A 115 9.74 16.35 -4.09
CA THR A 115 8.54 16.81 -4.77
C THR A 115 7.73 15.60 -5.23
N PRO A 116 6.46 15.78 -5.67
CA PRO A 116 5.68 14.67 -6.21
C PRO A 116 6.31 13.97 -7.41
N GLU A 117 7.28 14.61 -8.09
CA GLU A 117 8.03 14.01 -9.20
C GLU A 117 9.02 12.94 -8.74
N ASP A 118 9.50 13.02 -7.50
CA ASP A 118 10.44 12.06 -6.92
C ASP A 118 9.76 10.78 -6.44
N VAL A 119 8.42 10.77 -6.34
CA VAL A 119 7.66 9.62 -5.82
C VAL A 119 7.78 8.44 -6.78
N THR A 120 8.22 7.31 -6.22
CA THR A 120 8.36 6.03 -6.92
C THR A 120 7.30 5.02 -6.53
N HIS A 121 6.82 5.06 -5.28
CA HIS A 121 5.78 4.16 -4.77
C HIS A 121 4.87 4.90 -3.79
N VAL A 122 3.65 4.40 -3.67
CA VAL A 122 2.68 4.84 -2.67
C VAL A 122 2.20 3.64 -1.87
N ARG A 123 1.95 3.83 -0.58
CA ARG A 123 1.62 2.75 0.35
C ARG A 123 0.59 3.16 1.38
N TRP A 124 -0.36 2.27 1.61
CA TRP A 124 -1.43 2.44 2.60
C TRP A 124 -1.42 1.29 3.60
N ARG A 125 -1.75 1.61 4.85
CA ARG A 125 -1.94 0.60 5.90
C ARG A 125 -3.43 0.43 6.16
N VAL A 126 -3.97 -0.74 5.85
CA VAL A 126 -5.35 -1.10 6.18
C VAL A 126 -5.35 -1.72 7.57
N ALA A 127 -5.83 -0.95 8.56
CA ALA A 127 -5.90 -1.41 9.94
C ALA A 127 -6.83 -2.63 10.10
N PRO A 128 -6.61 -3.50 11.10
CA PRO A 128 -7.45 -4.69 11.33
C PRO A 128 -8.96 -4.41 11.39
N ALA A 129 -9.34 -3.30 12.04
CA ALA A 129 -10.75 -2.90 12.15
C ALA A 129 -11.39 -2.55 10.80
N LEU A 130 -10.62 -1.95 9.89
CA LEU A 130 -11.08 -1.66 8.53
C LEU A 130 -11.11 -2.95 7.69
N ALA A 131 -10.05 -3.77 7.78
CA ALA A 131 -9.97 -5.06 7.09
C ALA A 131 -11.10 -6.02 7.49
N ALA A 132 -11.58 -5.95 8.74
CA ALA A 132 -12.71 -6.74 9.23
C ALA A 132 -14.04 -6.44 8.50
N ARG A 133 -14.16 -5.30 7.79
CA ARG A 133 -15.31 -5.00 6.94
C ARG A 133 -15.39 -5.86 5.68
N GLY A 134 -14.33 -6.61 5.36
CA GLY A 134 -14.30 -7.56 4.25
C GLY A 134 -13.85 -6.98 2.92
N SER A 135 -14.10 -5.71 2.64
CA SER A 135 -13.62 -5.05 1.41
C SER A 135 -13.50 -3.54 1.58
N GLY A 136 -12.84 -2.90 0.62
CA GLY A 136 -12.73 -1.45 0.54
C GLY A 136 -11.99 -0.98 -0.70
N GLN A 137 -11.81 0.32 -0.80
CA GLN A 137 -11.14 0.97 -1.92
C GLN A 137 -10.13 1.99 -1.44
N ILE A 138 -9.05 2.10 -2.20
CA ILE A 138 -8.04 3.13 -2.10
C ILE A 138 -8.03 3.87 -3.44
N ALA A 139 -7.98 5.19 -3.40
CA ALA A 139 -7.86 6.00 -4.61
C ALA A 139 -6.71 7.00 -4.50
N TYR A 140 -5.97 7.16 -5.58
CA TYR A 140 -4.95 8.21 -5.70
C TYR A 140 -4.90 8.77 -7.12
N SER A 141 -4.39 9.99 -7.21
CA SER A 141 -4.32 10.74 -8.46
C SER A 141 -2.88 10.94 -8.92
N ALA A 142 -2.73 11.05 -10.24
CA ALA A 142 -1.47 11.41 -10.88
C ALA A 142 -1.73 12.25 -12.14
N ILE A 143 -0.72 12.95 -12.62
CA ILE A 143 -0.72 13.65 -13.92
C ILE A 143 0.16 12.88 -14.89
N VAL A 144 -0.33 12.61 -16.10
CA VAL A 144 0.46 12.01 -17.18
C VAL A 144 1.50 13.01 -17.69
N ARG A 145 2.75 12.56 -17.82
CA ARG A 145 3.90 13.36 -18.26
C ARG A 145 4.02 13.49 -19.78
#